data_AF-A0A846CE79-F1
#
_entry.id   AF-A0A846CE79-F1
#
_cell.length_a   1.000
_cell.length_b   1.000
_cell.length_c   1.000
_cell.angle_alpha   90.00
_cell.angle_beta   90.00
_cell.angle_gamma   90.00
#
_symmetry.space_group_name_H-M   'P 1'
#
loop_
_entity.id
_entity.type
_entity.pdbx_description
1 polymer ?
#
loop_
_entity_poly.entity_id
_entity_poly.type
_entity_poly.pdbx_seq_one_letter_code
_entity_poly.pdbx_strand_id
1 'polypeptide(L)' 'QHYYCTKQQQNDKTRRVLEKAFGVEWAERYMTSVLFDLPT' A
#
# COMPACT_ATOMS: atom_id res chain seq x y z
N GLN A 1 13.80 6.38 12.25
CA GLN A 1 12.85 7.15 11.43
C GLN A 1 12.98 6.88 9.93
N HIS A 2 14.19 6.72 9.37
CA HIS A 2 14.39 6.35 7.97
C HIS A 2 13.60 5.11 7.52
N TYR A 3 13.62 4.01 8.28
CA TYR A 3 12.91 2.77 7.93
C TYR A 3 11.41 2.98 7.67
N TYR A 4 10.75 3.79 8.50
CA TYR A 4 9.33 4.11 8.34
C TYR A 4 9.08 4.93 7.08
N CYS A 5 9.89 5.97 6.83
CA CYS A 5 9.78 6.78 5.61
C CYS A 5 10.02 5.97 4.34
N THR A 6 10.98 5.04 4.35
CA THR A 6 11.27 4.19 3.17
C THR A 6 10.11 3.23 2.90
N LYS A 7 9.53 2.63 3.95
CA LYS A 7 8.33 1.79 3.83
C LYS A 7 7.14 2.59 3.34
N GLN A 8 6.93 3.81 3.85
CA GLN A 8 5.83 4.67 3.44
C GLN A 8 5.96 5.10 1.96
N GLN A 9 7.16 5.46 1.51
CA GLN A 9 7.42 5.74 0.09
C GLN A 9 7.22 4.51 -0.82
N GLN A 10 7.60 3.32 -0.36
CA GLN A 10 7.33 2.08 -1.10
C GLN A 10 5.82 1.86 -1.24
N ASN A 11 5.06 2.10 -0.17
CA ASN A 11 3.60 2.00 -0.19
C ASN A 11 2.95 3.01 -1.15
N ASP A 12 3.41 4.25 -1.22
CA ASP A 12 2.89 5.21 -2.19
C ASP A 12 3.17 4.82 -3.64
N LYS A 13 4.36 4.28 -3.92
CA LYS A 13 4.70 3.78 -5.26
C LYS A 13 3.85 2.58 -5.63
N THR A 14 3.66 1.64 -4.71
CA THR A 14 2.80 0.47 -4.90
C THR A 14 1.35 0.90 -5.09
N ARG A 15 0.82 1.78 -4.25
CA ARG A 15 -0.53 2.35 -4.38
C ARG A 15 -0.76 2.89 -5.78
N ARG A 16 0.15 3.73 -6.28
CA ARG A 16 0.01 4.36 -7.60
C ARG A 16 0.04 3.37 -8.77
N VAL A 17 0.75 2.24 -8.63
CA VAL A 17 0.73 1.14 -9.61
C VAL A 17 -0.61 0.40 -9.55
N LEU A 18 -1.10 0.12 -8.35
CA LEU A 18 -2.38 -0.55 -8.14
C LEU A 18 -3.57 0.31 -8.61
N GLU A 19 -3.54 1.61 -8.35
CA GLU A 19 -4.56 2.57 -8.82
C GLU A 19 -4.66 2.59 -10.35
N LYS A 20 -3.50 2.55 -11.04
CA LYS A 20 -3.47 2.51 -12.51
C LYS A 20 -3.92 1.18 -13.09
N ALA A 21 -3.63 0.08 -12.41
CA ALA A 21 -3.93 -1.26 -12.92
C ALA A 21 -5.36 -1.72 -12.60
N PHE A 22 -5.88 -1.34 -11.43
CA PHE A 22 -7.13 -1.88 -10.88
C PHE A 22 -8.11 -0.81 -10.41
N GLY A 23 -7.74 0.47 -10.47
CA GLY A 23 -8.55 1.57 -9.98
C GLY A 23 -8.31 1.92 -8.51
N VAL A 24 -8.80 3.11 -8.13
CA VAL A 24 -8.55 3.70 -6.81
C VAL A 24 -9.16 2.89 -5.68
N GLU A 25 -10.40 2.42 -5.88
CA GLU A 25 -11.14 1.65 -4.88
C GLU A 25 -10.48 0.30 -4.56
N TRP A 26 -9.91 -0.36 -5.59
CA TRP A 26 -9.18 -1.61 -5.43
C TRP A 26 -7.85 -1.39 -4.69
N ALA A 27 -7.13 -0.32 -5.02
CA ALA A 27 -5.87 0.04 -4.37
C ALA A 27 -6.06 0.40 -2.88
N GLU A 28 -7.14 1.11 -2.54
CA GLU A 28 -7.50 1.39 -1.14
C GLU A 28 -7.80 0.11 -0.35
N ARG A 29 -8.60 -0.79 -0.93
CA ARG A 29 -8.95 -2.06 -0.30
C ARG A 29 -7.72 -2.95 -0.09
N TYR A 30 -6.82 -3.02 -1.07
CA TYR A 30 -5.56 -3.77 -0.98
C TYR A 30 -4.61 -3.19 0.07
N MET A 31 -4.44 -1.87 0.13
CA MET A 31 -3.56 -1.21 1.10
C MET A 31 -4.09 -1.30 2.53
N THR A 32 -5.41 -1.44 2.71
CA THR A 32 -6.02 -1.61 4.03
C THR A 32 -6.10 -3.07 4.45
N SER A 33 -6.25 -4.01 3.52
CA SER A 33 -6.32 -5.44 3.83
C SER A 33 -4.94 -6.11 3.92
N VAL A 34 -4.04 -5.86 2.96
CA VAL A 34 -2.75 -6.59 2.86
C VAL A 34 -1.67 -5.97 3.74
N LEU A 35 -1.74 -4.66 4.00
CA LEU A 35 -0.74 -3.98 4.81
C LEU A 35 -0.96 -4.16 6.32
N PHE A 36 -2.13 -4.66 6.72
CA PHE A 36 -2.55 -4.90 8.10
C PHE A 36 -3.03 -6.34 8.33
N ASP A 37 -2.60 -7.30 7.52
CA ASP A 37 -2.54 -8.68 7.99
C ASP A 37 -1.46 -8.73 9.09
N LEU A 38 -1.86 -8.35 10.31
CA LEU A 38 -1.22 -8.77 11.54
C LEU A 38 -1.11 -10.29 11.45
N PRO A 39 0.08 -10.89 11.28
CA PRO A 39 0.20 -12.29 11.61
C PRO A 39 -0.19 -12.41 13.08
N THR A 40 -1.15 -13.29 13.35
CA THR A 40 -1.37 -13.78 14.70
C THR A 40 -0.14 -14.52 15.19
#